data_AF-A0A1M7Q3P9-F1
#
_entry.id   AF-A0A1M7Q3P9-F1
#
_cell.length_a   1.000
_cell.length_b   1.000
_cell.length_c   1.000
_cell.angle_alpha   90.00
_cell.angle_beta   90.00
_cell.angle_gamma   90.00
#
_symmetry.space_group_name_H-M   'P 1'
#
loop_
_entity.id
_entity.type
_entity.pdbx_description
1 polymer ?
#
loop_
_entity_poly.entity_id
_entity_poly.type
_entity_poly.pdbx_seq_one_letter_code
_entity_poly.pdbx_strand_id
1 'polypeptide(L)'
;MVFLDDGSFWVKPGITEIAFSIGLNPQRERQEVYDVVIIGAGPAGLAAGDYRQLGTPGIAEFNGAGIYYGAAMTEATACKDKEVYIVGGGNSAGQEAMYLSRFAKNVYILIRKDDLTATMSAYLINQIEAEKNIYLKPRSEIAAAYGSDRIESLDIRSLETQIIANSPADALYIFIGAKPYTDWIELGIIKDEKGFVQTGEALKGHADFPRIWKQKREP
;
A
#
# COMPACT_ATOMS: atom_id res chain seq x y z
N MET A 1 -3.66 -28.40 -4.76
CA MET A 1 -2.65 -29.40 -4.37
C MET A 1 -1.64 -28.66 -3.51
N VAL A 2 -1.26 -29.20 -2.35
CA VAL A 2 -0.30 -28.59 -1.41
C VAL A 2 0.94 -29.49 -1.38
N PHE A 3 2.13 -28.91 -1.47
CA PHE A 3 3.40 -29.63 -1.36
C PHE A 3 4.00 -29.38 0.02
N LEU A 4 4.53 -30.42 0.66
CA LEU A 4 5.15 -30.35 1.98
C LEU A 4 6.69 -30.32 1.86
N ASP A 5 7.36 -29.89 2.93
CA ASP A 5 8.82 -29.77 3.00
C ASP A 5 9.55 -31.12 2.81
N ASP A 6 8.86 -32.23 3.03
CA ASP A 6 9.36 -33.59 2.80
C ASP A 6 9.22 -34.06 1.34
N GLY A 7 8.71 -33.20 0.46
CA GLY A 7 8.51 -33.49 -0.96
C GLY A 7 7.21 -34.24 -1.28
N SER A 8 6.39 -34.56 -0.29
CA SER A 8 5.07 -35.15 -0.51
C SER A 8 4.04 -34.10 -0.94
N PHE A 9 2.89 -34.54 -1.46
CA PHE A 9 1.81 -33.63 -1.84
C PHE A 9 0.42 -34.16 -1.48
N TRP A 10 -0.50 -33.23 -1.24
CA TRP A 10 -1.90 -33.49 -0.92
C TRP A 10 -2.83 -32.89 -1.97
N VAL A 11 -3.88 -33.61 -2.34
CA VAL A 11 -4.92 -33.14 -3.26
C VAL A 11 -6.16 -32.73 -2.45
N LYS A 12 -6.42 -31.41 -2.41
CA LYS A 12 -7.50 -30.77 -1.63
C LYS A 12 -7.48 -31.10 -0.12
N PRO A 13 -6.35 -30.90 0.59
CA PRO A 13 -6.34 -31.07 2.04
C PRO A 13 -7.29 -30.06 2.72
N GLY A 14 -7.85 -30.46 3.85
CA GLY A 14 -8.58 -29.56 4.74
C GLY A 14 -7.65 -28.60 5.46
N ILE A 15 -8.17 -27.44 5.88
CA ILE A 15 -7.36 -26.38 6.54
C ILE A 15 -6.66 -26.88 7.81
N THR A 16 -7.31 -27.78 8.53
CA THR A 16 -6.80 -28.41 9.76
C THR A 16 -5.61 -29.32 9.48
N GLU A 17 -5.64 -30.06 8.37
CA GLU A 17 -4.56 -30.97 7.98
C GLU A 17 -3.31 -30.18 7.61
N ILE A 18 -3.47 -29.07 6.88
CA ILE A 18 -2.38 -28.13 6.56
C ILE A 18 -1.80 -27.54 7.84
N ALA A 19 -2.65 -27.10 8.77
CA ALA A 19 -2.20 -26.53 10.04
C ALA A 19 -1.34 -27.53 10.83
N PHE A 20 -1.78 -28.78 10.96
CA PHE A 20 -1.01 -29.82 11.64
C PHE A 20 0.32 -30.12 10.94
N SER A 21 0.38 -30.15 9.61
CA SER A 21 1.64 -30.44 8.89
C SER A 21 2.73 -29.40 9.13
N ILE A 22 2.35 -28.16 9.45
CA ILE A 22 3.30 -27.08 9.75
C ILE A 22 3.46 -26.85 11.27
N GLY A 23 3.00 -27.81 12.10
CA GLY A 23 3.13 -27.76 13.55
C GLY A 23 2.16 -26.82 14.26
N LEU A 24 1.14 -26.29 13.57
CA LEU A 24 0.06 -25.55 14.20
C LEU A 24 -0.95 -26.54 14.79
N ASN A 25 -1.34 -26.33 16.05
CA ASN A 25 -2.34 -27.16 16.72
C ASN A 25 -3.70 -26.44 16.78
N PRO A 26 -4.64 -26.73 15.87
CA PRO A 26 -5.97 -26.12 15.85
C PRO A 26 -6.88 -26.57 17.01
N GLN A 27 -6.48 -27.57 17.81
CA GLN A 27 -7.23 -28.04 18.98
C GLN A 27 -6.75 -27.46 20.32
N ARG A 28 -5.80 -26.52 20.32
CA ARG A 28 -5.40 -25.83 21.54
C ARG A 28 -6.61 -25.09 22.12
N GLU A 29 -6.87 -25.28 23.43
CA GLU A 29 -8.02 -24.72 24.13
C GLU A 29 -8.22 -23.23 23.80
N ARG A 30 -9.46 -22.84 23.48
CA ARG A 30 -9.83 -21.44 23.24
C ARG A 30 -9.75 -20.64 24.54
N GLN A 31 -8.55 -20.32 24.97
CA GLN A 31 -8.31 -19.15 25.80
C GLN A 31 -7.06 -18.42 25.31
N GLU A 32 -7.17 -17.09 25.38
CA GLU A 32 -6.15 -16.06 25.29
C GLU A 32 -5.86 -15.46 23.91
N VAL A 33 -5.81 -14.13 23.93
CA VAL A 33 -5.45 -13.24 22.83
C VAL A 33 -4.08 -13.66 22.30
N TYR A 34 -3.94 -13.74 20.97
CA TYR A 34 -2.67 -14.06 20.33
C TYR A 34 -2.04 -12.80 19.79
N ASP A 35 -0.73 -12.64 20.00
CA ASP A 35 0.08 -11.72 19.21
C ASP A 35 0.27 -12.32 17.80
N VAL A 36 -0.23 -11.62 16.79
CA VAL A 36 -0.17 -12.07 15.39
C VAL A 36 0.87 -11.25 14.64
N VAL A 37 1.88 -11.92 14.08
CA VAL A 37 2.75 -11.32 13.05
C VAL A 37 2.29 -11.83 11.69
N ILE A 38 1.95 -10.92 10.78
CA ILE A 38 1.81 -11.26 9.36
C ILE A 38 3.16 -10.94 8.69
N ILE A 39 3.84 -11.98 8.21
CA ILE A 39 5.12 -11.85 7.51
C ILE A 39 4.90 -12.20 6.05
N GLY A 40 5.17 -11.26 5.15
CA GLY A 40 5.17 -11.53 3.73
C GLY A 40 5.69 -10.36 2.91
N ALA A 41 6.18 -10.67 1.72
CA ALA A 41 6.54 -9.67 0.72
C ALA A 41 5.29 -9.26 -0.10
N GLY A 42 5.25 -8.00 -0.54
CA GLY A 42 4.14 -7.52 -1.38
C GLY A 42 2.83 -7.32 -0.60
N PRO A 43 1.67 -7.78 -1.10
CA PRO A 43 0.36 -7.52 -0.48
C PRO A 43 0.24 -8.02 0.97
N ALA A 44 0.94 -9.11 1.31
CA ALA A 44 0.93 -9.69 2.65
C ALA A 44 1.62 -8.80 3.70
N GLY A 45 2.69 -8.08 3.32
CA GLY A 45 3.34 -7.11 4.20
C GLY A 45 2.50 -5.84 4.42
N LEU A 46 1.64 -5.49 3.45
CA LEU A 46 0.69 -4.39 3.57
C LEU A 46 -0.42 -4.70 4.59
N ALA A 47 -0.79 -5.98 4.74
CA ALA A 47 -1.78 -6.43 5.72
C ALA A 47 -1.29 -6.36 7.19
N ALA A 48 0.02 -6.13 7.41
CA ALA A 48 0.66 -6.10 8.73
C ALA A 48 0.93 -4.67 9.25
N GLY A 49 0.53 -3.64 8.53
CA GLY A 49 0.81 -2.24 8.86
C GLY A 49 -0.40 -1.34 8.65
N ASP A 50 -0.35 -0.16 9.25
CA ASP A 50 -1.32 0.90 8.96
C ASP A 50 -0.84 1.73 7.78
N TYR A 51 -1.78 2.31 7.03
CA TYR A 51 -1.43 3.32 6.05
C TYR A 51 -0.86 4.53 6.76
N ARG A 52 0.19 5.13 6.18
CA ARG A 52 0.63 6.44 6.67
C ARG A 52 -0.51 7.42 6.48
N GLN A 53 -0.85 8.11 7.55
CA GLN A 53 -1.92 9.10 7.55
C GLN A 53 -1.40 10.44 7.04
N LEU A 54 -2.22 11.12 6.23
CA LEU A 54 -1.97 12.49 5.81
C LEU A 54 -2.61 13.42 6.84
N GLY A 55 -1.80 14.09 7.67
CA GLY A 55 -2.24 15.05 8.70
C GLY A 55 -2.77 16.38 8.16
N THR A 56 -3.34 16.37 6.96
CA THR A 56 -3.85 17.54 6.26
C THR A 56 -5.32 17.79 6.67
N PRO A 57 -5.73 19.05 6.91
CA PRO A 57 -7.12 19.39 7.27
C PRO A 57 -8.15 18.78 6.31
N GLY A 58 -9.28 18.32 6.85
CA GLY A 58 -10.39 17.70 6.11
C GLY A 58 -10.16 16.25 5.65
N ILE A 59 -8.92 15.76 5.59
CA ILE A 59 -8.64 14.40 5.08
C ILE A 59 -9.31 13.31 5.92
N ALA A 60 -9.17 13.39 7.24
CA ALA A 60 -9.70 12.37 8.15
C ALA A 60 -11.24 12.38 8.19
N GLU A 61 -11.86 13.55 7.99
CA GLU A 61 -13.31 13.75 8.04
C GLU A 61 -14.03 13.05 6.89
N PHE A 62 -13.41 13.03 5.71
CA PHE A 62 -13.99 12.42 4.51
C PHE A 62 -13.42 11.02 4.19
N ASN A 63 -12.75 10.37 5.15
CA ASN A 63 -12.28 9.00 4.97
C ASN A 63 -13.49 8.05 4.81
N GLY A 64 -13.52 7.29 3.72
CA GLY A 64 -14.67 6.49 3.31
C GLY A 64 -15.80 7.28 2.65
N ALA A 65 -15.72 8.62 2.62
CA ALA A 65 -16.67 9.53 2.01
C ALA A 65 -16.02 10.33 0.87
N GLY A 66 -15.37 9.61 -0.05
CA GLY A 66 -14.63 10.18 -1.18
C GLY A 66 -13.12 10.24 -0.97
N ILE A 67 -12.60 10.05 0.25
CA ILE A 67 -11.16 9.85 0.49
C ILE A 67 -10.90 8.40 0.88
N TYR A 68 -9.89 7.80 0.26
CA TYR A 68 -9.54 6.40 0.47
C TYR A 68 -8.03 6.22 0.61
N TYR A 69 -7.62 5.35 1.54
CA TYR A 69 -6.24 4.90 1.66
C TYR A 69 -6.06 3.55 0.96
N GLY A 70 -5.11 3.48 0.03
CA GLY A 70 -4.91 2.30 -0.81
C GLY A 70 -6.00 2.11 -1.86
N ALA A 71 -6.02 0.92 -2.47
CA ALA A 71 -6.98 0.58 -3.52
C ALA A 71 -8.36 0.28 -2.92
N ALA A 72 -9.37 1.09 -3.28
CA ALA A 72 -10.77 0.83 -2.98
C ALA A 72 -11.48 0.39 -4.26
N MET A 73 -11.12 -0.80 -4.77
CA MET A 73 -11.62 -1.30 -6.07
C MET A 73 -13.16 -1.41 -6.15
N THR A 74 -13.85 -1.52 -5.00
CA THR A 74 -15.31 -1.53 -4.94
C THR A 74 -15.96 -0.21 -5.37
N GLU A 75 -15.21 0.90 -5.33
CA GLU A 75 -15.71 2.26 -5.63
C GLU A 75 -15.37 2.74 -7.05
N ALA A 76 -14.69 1.93 -7.88
CA ALA A 76 -14.26 2.36 -9.21
C ALA A 76 -15.42 2.74 -10.13
N THR A 77 -16.58 2.09 -9.99
CA THR A 77 -17.79 2.47 -10.72
C THR A 77 -18.37 3.80 -10.23
N ALA A 78 -18.20 4.11 -8.94
CA ALA A 78 -18.61 5.39 -8.36
C ALA A 78 -17.74 6.57 -8.81
N CYS A 79 -16.61 6.30 -9.48
CA CYS A 79 -15.75 7.30 -10.10
C CYS A 79 -16.17 7.67 -11.53
N LYS A 80 -17.22 7.06 -12.08
CA LYS A 80 -17.65 7.33 -13.46
C LYS A 80 -17.95 8.81 -13.69
N ASP A 81 -17.34 9.38 -14.73
CA ASP A 81 -17.47 10.78 -15.14
C ASP A 81 -17.00 11.82 -14.09
N LYS A 82 -16.14 11.41 -13.15
CA LYS A 82 -15.68 12.23 -12.03
C LYS A 82 -14.23 12.71 -12.14
N GLU A 83 -13.90 13.77 -11.39
CA GLU A 83 -12.53 14.30 -11.21
C GLU A 83 -11.85 13.56 -10.04
N VAL A 84 -10.89 12.68 -10.34
CA VAL A 84 -10.26 11.79 -9.36
C VAL A 84 -8.81 12.16 -9.12
N TYR A 85 -8.40 12.19 -7.85
CA TYR A 85 -7.04 12.52 -7.45
C TYR A 85 -6.35 11.33 -6.80
N ILE A 86 -5.04 11.19 -7.04
CA ILE A 86 -4.18 10.17 -6.46
C ILE A 86 -2.96 10.86 -5.87
N VAL A 87 -2.62 10.59 -4.62
CA VAL A 87 -1.39 11.07 -3.98
C VAL A 87 -0.40 9.91 -3.86
N GLY A 88 0.68 9.96 -4.61
CA GLY A 88 1.73 8.93 -4.56
C GLY A 88 2.43 8.71 -5.90
N GLY A 89 3.74 8.42 -5.85
CA GLY A 89 4.57 8.21 -7.04
C GLY A 89 5.12 6.78 -7.20
N GLY A 90 4.64 5.82 -6.40
CA GLY A 90 5.06 4.41 -6.49
C GLY A 90 4.21 3.60 -7.45
N ASN A 91 4.64 2.37 -7.76
CA ASN A 91 3.92 1.48 -8.70
C ASN A 91 2.45 1.28 -8.34
N SER A 92 2.10 1.11 -7.06
CA SER A 92 0.70 0.96 -6.65
C SER A 92 -0.17 2.15 -7.01
N ALA A 93 0.35 3.38 -6.85
CA ALA A 93 -0.37 4.60 -7.22
C ALA A 93 -0.59 4.68 -8.74
N GLY A 94 0.42 4.34 -9.53
CA GLY A 94 0.31 4.34 -10.99
C GLY A 94 -0.63 3.25 -11.52
N GLN A 95 -0.63 2.07 -10.91
CA GLN A 95 -1.56 0.99 -11.25
C GLN A 95 -3.01 1.39 -10.96
N GLU A 96 -3.24 2.05 -9.82
CA GLU A 96 -4.57 2.60 -9.51
C GLU A 96 -4.97 3.69 -10.51
N ALA A 97 -4.04 4.58 -10.90
CA ALA A 97 -4.30 5.62 -11.89
C ALA A 97 -4.77 5.04 -13.24
N MET A 98 -4.06 4.02 -13.72
CA MET A 98 -4.41 3.30 -14.96
C MET A 98 -5.74 2.53 -14.84
N TYR A 99 -6.07 2.04 -13.65
CA TYR A 99 -7.33 1.35 -13.43
C TYR A 99 -8.51 2.34 -13.42
N LEU A 100 -8.39 3.44 -12.68
CA LEU A 100 -9.43 4.46 -12.54
C LEU A 100 -9.62 5.28 -13.82
N SER A 101 -8.60 5.47 -14.65
CA SER A 101 -8.70 6.19 -15.93
C SER A 101 -9.73 5.58 -16.89
N ARG A 102 -10.06 4.29 -16.72
CA ARG A 102 -11.07 3.58 -17.51
C ARG A 102 -12.51 3.99 -17.17
N PHE A 103 -12.71 4.68 -16.06
CA PHE A 103 -14.03 5.05 -15.53
C PHE A 103 -14.15 6.56 -15.31
N ALA A 104 -13.11 7.17 -14.71
CA ALA A 104 -13.08 8.58 -14.36
C ALA A 104 -13.05 9.48 -15.59
N LYS A 105 -13.57 10.70 -15.43
CA LYS A 105 -13.45 11.73 -16.45
C LYS A 105 -11.98 12.13 -16.59
N ASN A 106 -11.34 12.44 -15.47
CA ASN A 106 -9.91 12.71 -15.38
C ASN A 106 -9.33 12.09 -14.11
N VAL A 107 -8.06 11.70 -14.18
CA VAL A 107 -7.26 11.24 -13.04
C VAL A 107 -6.04 12.13 -12.89
N TYR A 108 -5.82 12.67 -11.70
CA TYR A 108 -4.69 13.54 -11.39
C TYR A 108 -3.74 12.83 -10.42
N ILE A 109 -2.48 12.65 -10.83
CA ILE A 109 -1.45 12.07 -9.96
C ILE A 109 -0.65 13.20 -9.33
N LEU A 110 -0.73 13.37 -8.02
CA LEU A 110 0.03 14.34 -7.26
C LEU A 110 1.26 13.69 -6.65
N ILE A 111 2.41 14.29 -6.90
CA ILE A 111 3.68 13.91 -6.29
C ILE A 111 4.43 15.14 -5.81
N ARG A 112 5.21 14.98 -4.73
CA ARG A 112 6.12 16.03 -4.25
C ARG A 112 7.41 16.13 -5.06
N LYS A 113 7.72 15.11 -5.85
CA LYS A 113 8.93 15.03 -6.70
C LYS A 113 8.69 15.71 -8.05
N ASP A 114 9.76 15.79 -8.83
CA ASP A 114 9.77 16.36 -10.18
C ASP A 114 9.06 15.45 -11.19
N ASP A 115 9.22 14.14 -11.04
CA ASP A 115 8.62 13.12 -11.92
C ASP A 115 8.43 11.77 -11.20
N LEU A 116 7.91 10.80 -11.94
CA LEU A 116 7.64 9.44 -11.47
C LEU A 116 8.86 8.50 -11.55
N THR A 117 9.93 8.89 -12.26
CA THR A 117 11.06 8.01 -12.62
C THR A 117 11.85 7.52 -11.41
N ALA A 118 11.84 8.29 -10.32
CA ALA A 118 12.54 7.94 -9.10
C ALA A 118 11.97 6.71 -8.36
N THR A 119 10.70 6.35 -8.60
CA THR A 119 10.01 5.30 -7.81
C THR A 119 9.07 4.41 -8.61
N MET A 120 8.64 4.82 -9.80
CA MET A 120 7.73 4.06 -10.65
C MET A 120 8.50 3.35 -11.77
N SER A 121 8.04 2.17 -12.16
CA SER A 121 8.64 1.44 -13.28
C SER A 121 8.46 2.19 -14.61
N ALA A 122 9.49 2.18 -15.45
CA ALA A 122 9.48 2.88 -16.74
C ALA A 122 8.31 2.44 -17.65
N TYR A 123 7.97 1.16 -17.65
CA TYR A 123 6.80 0.65 -18.38
C TYR A 123 5.50 1.34 -17.96
N LEU A 124 5.27 1.46 -16.65
CA LEU A 124 4.04 2.05 -16.13
C LEU A 124 4.00 3.57 -16.39
N ILE A 125 5.15 4.25 -16.32
CA ILE A 125 5.28 5.65 -16.72
C ILE A 125 4.85 5.81 -18.18
N ASN A 126 5.37 4.99 -19.09
CA ASN A 126 5.01 5.04 -20.51
C ASN A 126 3.50 4.80 -20.73
N GLN A 127 2.86 3.93 -19.94
CA GLN A 127 1.42 3.73 -20.02
C GLN A 127 0.63 4.95 -19.57
N ILE A 128 1.05 5.58 -18.47
CA ILE A 128 0.42 6.79 -17.94
C ILE A 128 0.54 7.94 -18.94
N GLU A 129 1.71 8.13 -19.54
CA GLU A 129 1.95 9.18 -20.55
C GLU A 129 1.14 8.98 -21.84
N ALA A 130 0.81 7.73 -22.17
CA ALA A 130 -0.02 7.41 -23.33
C ALA A 130 -1.52 7.62 -23.07
N GLU A 131 -1.94 7.74 -21.82
CA GLU A 131 -3.35 7.87 -21.45
C GLU A 131 -3.80 9.34 -21.48
N LYS A 132 -4.95 9.61 -22.11
CA LYS A 132 -5.34 10.99 -22.45
C LYS A 132 -5.98 11.76 -21.29
N ASN A 133 -6.50 11.03 -20.31
CA ASN A 133 -7.20 11.57 -19.16
C ASN A 133 -6.44 11.39 -17.84
N ILE A 134 -5.15 11.01 -17.89
CA ILE A 134 -4.28 11.03 -16.72
C ILE A 134 -3.37 12.25 -16.80
N TYR A 135 -3.28 13.00 -15.70
CA TYR A 135 -2.47 14.22 -15.61
C TYR A 135 -1.55 14.16 -14.40
N LEU A 136 -0.25 14.28 -14.64
CA LEU A 136 0.73 14.42 -13.57
C LEU A 136 0.74 15.87 -13.04
N LYS A 137 0.71 16.00 -11.72
CA LYS A 137 0.89 17.24 -10.95
C LYS A 137 2.17 17.10 -10.11
N PRO A 138 3.35 17.37 -10.70
CA PRO A 138 4.60 17.30 -9.98
C PRO A 138 4.70 18.44 -8.96
N ARG A 139 5.64 18.32 -8.02
CA ARG A 139 5.89 19.31 -6.95
C ARG A 139 4.60 19.83 -6.30
N SER A 140 3.65 18.94 -6.04
CA SER A 140 2.32 19.31 -5.54
C SER A 140 1.96 18.51 -4.29
N GLU A 141 1.21 19.14 -3.38
CA GLU A 141 0.64 18.48 -2.20
C GLU A 141 -0.76 18.98 -1.88
N ILE A 142 -1.56 18.16 -1.20
CA ILE A 142 -2.87 18.56 -0.68
C ILE A 142 -2.67 19.41 0.57
N ALA A 143 -3.22 20.61 0.58
CA ALA A 143 -3.19 21.55 1.69
C ALA A 143 -4.47 21.50 2.55
N ALA A 144 -5.62 21.16 1.95
CA ALA A 144 -6.89 20.90 2.66
C ALA A 144 -7.86 20.16 1.75
N ALA A 145 -8.85 19.47 2.36
CA ALA A 145 -10.01 18.92 1.67
C ALA A 145 -11.29 19.57 2.20
N TYR A 146 -12.27 19.78 1.32
CA TYR A 146 -13.55 20.39 1.67
C TYR A 146 -14.72 19.62 1.07
N GLY A 147 -15.85 19.72 1.74
CA GLY A 147 -17.09 19.07 1.34
C GLY A 147 -18.12 19.13 2.45
N SER A 148 -19.27 18.52 2.20
CA SER A 148 -20.37 18.39 3.15
C SER A 148 -20.48 16.94 3.65
N ASP A 149 -21.25 16.11 2.96
CA ASP A 149 -21.38 14.67 3.26
C ASP A 149 -20.23 13.84 2.66
N ARG A 150 -19.55 14.39 1.65
CA ARG A 150 -18.42 13.79 0.94
C ARG A 150 -17.50 14.89 0.42
N ILE A 151 -16.30 14.54 -0.06
CA ILE A 151 -15.43 15.53 -0.69
C ILE A 151 -16.07 16.16 -1.93
N GLU A 152 -15.81 17.46 -2.10
CA GLU A 152 -16.25 18.26 -3.24
C GLU A 152 -15.09 19.04 -3.86
N SER A 153 -14.06 19.39 -3.07
CA SER A 153 -12.86 20.06 -3.57
C SER A 153 -11.62 19.81 -2.73
N LEU A 154 -10.46 20.06 -3.34
CA LEU A 154 -9.14 20.00 -2.71
C LEU A 154 -8.41 21.32 -2.92
N ASP A 155 -7.78 21.82 -1.86
CA ASP A 155 -6.74 22.83 -2.00
C ASP A 155 -5.42 22.13 -2.30
N ILE A 156 -4.84 22.46 -3.46
CA ILE A 156 -3.58 21.89 -3.93
C ILE A 156 -2.53 22.99 -3.91
N ARG A 157 -1.46 22.76 -3.14
CA ARG A 157 -0.30 23.64 -3.04
C ARG A 157 0.76 23.21 -4.04
N SER A 158 1.24 24.17 -4.86
CA SER A 158 2.50 24.03 -5.58
C SER A 158 3.67 24.24 -4.62
N LEU A 159 4.59 23.29 -4.53
CA LEU A 159 5.82 23.40 -3.72
C LEU A 159 6.84 24.34 -4.35
N GLU A 160 6.73 24.63 -5.65
CA GLU A 160 7.60 25.57 -6.34
C GLU A 160 7.20 27.02 -6.07
N THR A 161 5.92 27.33 -6.18
CA THR A 161 5.43 28.72 -6.05
C THR A 161 4.76 29.02 -4.70
N GLN A 162 4.50 27.99 -3.89
CA GLN A 162 3.70 28.05 -2.65
C GLN A 162 2.24 28.51 -2.85
N ILE A 163 1.81 28.67 -4.11
CA ILE A 163 0.43 29.04 -4.45
C ILE A 163 -0.48 27.85 -4.18
N ILE A 164 -1.63 28.14 -3.56
CA ILE A 164 -2.71 27.20 -3.32
C ILE A 164 -3.83 27.49 -4.31
N ALA A 165 -4.28 26.46 -5.02
CA ALA A 165 -5.44 26.53 -5.90
C ALA A 165 -6.50 25.52 -5.44
N ASN A 166 -7.73 25.99 -5.31
CA ASN A 166 -8.87 25.11 -5.07
C ASN A 166 -9.29 24.42 -6.37
N SER A 167 -9.42 23.10 -6.33
CA SER A 167 -9.77 22.27 -7.48
C SER A 167 -10.97 21.39 -7.14
N PRO A 168 -12.00 21.32 -8.01
CA PRO A 168 -13.08 20.33 -7.85
C PRO A 168 -12.51 18.92 -7.77
N ALA A 169 -13.03 18.13 -6.84
CA ALA A 169 -12.57 16.78 -6.59
C ALA A 169 -13.71 15.93 -6.07
N ASP A 170 -13.90 14.77 -6.68
CA ASP A 170 -14.95 13.83 -6.31
C ASP A 170 -14.42 12.60 -5.54
N ALA A 171 -13.15 12.28 -5.76
CA ALA A 171 -12.45 11.25 -5.03
C ALA A 171 -10.95 11.57 -4.88
N LEU A 172 -10.37 11.14 -3.76
CA LEU A 172 -8.94 11.20 -3.46
C LEU A 172 -8.46 9.84 -2.95
N TYR A 173 -7.48 9.25 -3.64
CA TYR A 173 -6.84 8.01 -3.25
C TYR A 173 -5.40 8.27 -2.79
N ILE A 174 -5.08 7.82 -1.58
CA ILE A 174 -3.81 8.13 -0.91
C ILE A 174 -2.91 6.89 -0.89
N PHE A 175 -1.75 6.99 -1.56
CA PHE A 175 -0.73 5.96 -1.74
C PHE A 175 0.65 6.45 -1.26
N ILE A 176 0.74 6.89 0.01
CA ILE A 176 1.99 7.40 0.60
C ILE A 176 2.79 6.32 1.38
N GLY A 177 2.41 5.05 1.18
CA GLY A 177 3.02 3.88 1.80
C GLY A 177 2.41 3.52 3.15
N ALA A 178 2.81 2.36 3.67
CA ALA A 178 2.41 1.88 4.99
C ALA A 178 3.53 2.09 6.02
N LYS A 179 3.14 2.18 7.30
CA LYS A 179 4.03 2.04 8.45
C LYS A 179 3.84 0.63 9.02
N PRO A 180 4.90 -0.20 9.08
CA PRO A 180 4.79 -1.51 9.69
C PRO A 180 4.69 -1.37 11.22
N TYR A 181 3.82 -2.17 11.86
CA TYR A 181 3.78 -2.28 13.32
C TYR A 181 4.68 -3.42 13.78
N THR A 182 5.99 -3.18 13.72
CA THR A 182 7.00 -4.16 14.15
C THR A 182 7.72 -3.71 15.40
N ASP A 183 7.35 -2.57 15.99
CA ASP A 183 7.99 -1.98 17.17
C ASP A 183 7.92 -2.91 18.40
N TRP A 184 6.82 -3.66 18.54
CA TRP A 184 6.62 -4.63 19.61
C TRP A 184 7.48 -5.90 19.48
N ILE A 185 8.10 -6.11 18.31
CA ILE A 185 8.99 -7.25 18.08
C ILE A 185 10.36 -6.90 18.69
N GLU A 186 10.51 -7.24 19.97
CA GLU A 186 11.75 -7.10 20.75
C GLU A 186 12.75 -8.24 20.49
N LEU A 187 12.35 -9.23 19.70
CA LEU A 187 13.24 -10.26 19.19
C LEU A 187 14.26 -9.63 18.23
N GLY A 188 15.48 -10.16 18.20
CA GLY A 188 16.56 -9.74 17.28
C GLY A 188 16.27 -10.10 15.82
N ILE A 189 15.10 -9.69 15.31
CA ILE A 189 14.61 -9.89 13.95
C ILE A 189 15.09 -8.73 13.09
N ILE A 190 15.64 -9.07 11.94
CA ILE A 190 16.17 -8.11 10.97
C ILE A 190 15.01 -7.34 10.33
N LYS A 191 15.09 -6.02 10.38
CA LYS A 191 14.14 -5.09 9.78
C LYS A 191 14.90 -4.18 8.80
N ASP A 192 14.23 -3.70 7.77
CA ASP A 192 14.79 -2.65 6.90
C ASP A 192 14.74 -1.28 7.59
N GLU A 193 15.32 -0.25 6.96
CA GLU A 193 15.33 1.13 7.48
C GLU A 193 13.92 1.73 7.68
N LYS A 194 12.89 1.13 7.08
CA LYS A 194 11.48 1.55 7.19
C LYS A 194 10.72 0.73 8.24
N GLY A 195 11.39 -0.21 8.91
CA GLY A 195 10.84 -1.06 9.96
C GLY A 195 10.15 -2.33 9.44
N PHE A 196 10.18 -2.63 8.15
CA PHE A 196 9.57 -3.87 7.64
C PHE A 196 10.48 -5.06 7.97
N VAL A 197 9.89 -6.17 8.42
CA VAL A 197 10.64 -7.42 8.61
C VAL A 197 11.19 -7.87 7.26
N GLN A 198 12.51 -8.05 7.18
CA GLN A 198 13.13 -8.55 5.96
C GLN A 198 12.88 -10.05 5.82
N THR A 199 12.71 -10.50 4.58
CA THR A 199 12.48 -11.91 4.24
C THR A 199 13.25 -12.31 2.99
N GLY A 200 13.60 -13.58 2.85
CA GLY A 200 14.25 -14.12 1.65
C GLY A 200 15.60 -13.46 1.35
N GLU A 201 15.85 -13.14 0.07
CA GLU A 201 17.16 -12.66 -0.39
C GLU A 201 17.62 -11.36 0.27
N ALA A 202 16.69 -10.46 0.59
CA ALA A 202 16.99 -9.20 1.27
C ALA A 202 17.67 -9.41 2.63
N LEU A 203 17.34 -10.52 3.31
CA LEU A 203 17.90 -10.88 4.61
C LEU A 203 19.41 -11.17 4.50
N LYS A 204 19.86 -11.80 3.41
CA LYS A 204 21.27 -12.19 3.22
C LYS A 204 22.23 -11.01 3.10
N GLY A 205 21.73 -9.87 2.63
CA GLY A 205 22.50 -8.64 2.49
C GLY A 205 22.72 -7.89 3.81
N HIS A 206 22.05 -8.29 4.89
CA HIS A 206 22.13 -7.59 6.17
C HIS A 206 23.36 -8.02 6.98
N ALA A 207 24.10 -7.06 7.55
CA ALA A 207 25.35 -7.33 8.25
C ALA A 207 25.20 -8.31 9.44
N ASP A 208 24.07 -8.23 10.15
CA ASP A 208 23.76 -9.15 11.25
C ASP A 208 23.24 -10.53 10.82
N PHE A 209 22.97 -10.77 9.53
CA PHE A 209 22.39 -12.04 9.07
C PHE A 209 23.18 -13.28 9.49
N PRO A 210 24.52 -13.36 9.32
CA PRO A 210 25.30 -14.51 9.79
C PRO A 210 25.27 -14.69 11.31
N ARG A 211 25.03 -13.61 12.05
CA ARG A 211 24.93 -13.63 13.51
C ARG A 211 23.57 -14.16 13.97
N ILE A 212 22.49 -13.80 13.28
CA ILE A 212 21.11 -14.08 13.67
C ILE A 212 20.63 -15.42 13.09
N TRP A 213 20.97 -15.73 11.84
CA TRP A 213 20.54 -16.96 11.17
C TRP A 213 21.49 -18.12 11.45
N LYS A 214 21.05 -19.10 12.26
CA LYS A 214 21.85 -20.28 12.64
C LYS A 214 21.39 -21.57 11.97
N GLN A 215 20.35 -21.51 11.16
CA GLN A 215 19.79 -22.68 10.50
C GLN A 215 20.56 -23.00 9.22
N LYS A 216 20.65 -24.30 8.89
CA LYS A 216 21.32 -24.78 7.66
C LYS A 216 20.49 -24.58 6.39
N ARG A 217 19.21 -24.23 6.52
CA ARG A 217 18.33 -23.92 5.40
C ARG A 217 18.45 -22.45 5.00
N GLU A 218 18.09 -22.16 3.76
CA GLU A 218 17.88 -20.79 3.29
C GLU A 218 16.77 -20.10 4.11
N PRO A 219 16.87 -18.78 4.36
CA PRO A 219 15.92 -18.01 5.15
C PRO A 219 14.51 -17.97 4.56
#